data_AF-A0A7W9JEU3-F1
#
_entry.id   AF-A0A7W9JEU3-F1
#
_cell.length_a   1.000
_cell.length_b   1.000
_cell.length_c   1.000
_cell.angle_alpha   90.00
_cell.angle_beta   90.00
_cell.angle_gamma   90.00
#
_symmetry.space_group_name_H-M   'P 1'
#
loop_
_entity.id
_entity.type
_entity.pdbx_description
1 polymer ?
#
loop_
_entity_poly.entity_id
_entity_poly.type
_entity_poly.pdbx_seq_one_letter_code
_entity_poly.pdbx_strand_id
1 'polypeptide(L)'
;MRRTGPGVTVLVVCALLALPGCAGGDAGAVTTGTANKAAAPPAPTAPPTPAAAKSALAGLVVVPNGYAADARELSGPFTLQSFLGTLSGVPAEDRALLLNASFKEGYQAVRVSPDREKQYTIRLFRTGSKRKAQDLRAGFRSQDNFTGKYGVPGVPDVRTGRRVGPNGVPDEAEAVAQAAFVTGNLLAQITVRQTGPIAGNLQPDTTLATALAQQQYKRLTTKPSS
;
A
#
# COMPACT_ATOMS: atom_id res chain seq x y z
N MET A 1 23.27 -18.89 -32.66
CA MET A 1 24.69 -18.88 -32.23
C MET A 1 24.73 -18.52 -30.75
N ARG A 2 25.34 -19.40 -29.94
CA ARG A 2 25.50 -19.27 -28.48
C ARG A 2 26.63 -18.29 -28.15
N ARG A 3 26.49 -17.56 -27.04
CA ARG A 3 27.58 -17.27 -26.08
C ARG A 3 26.96 -16.86 -24.74
N THR A 4 26.87 -17.84 -23.84
CA THR A 4 26.56 -17.70 -22.42
C THR A 4 27.88 -17.61 -21.67
N GLY A 5 28.02 -16.64 -20.77
CA GLY A 5 29.14 -16.51 -19.82
C GLY A 5 28.65 -16.74 -18.38
N PRO A 6 29.45 -17.38 -17.50
CA PRO A 6 28.97 -17.94 -16.23
C PRO A 6 29.16 -16.97 -15.04
N GLY A 7 28.20 -17.00 -14.10
CA GLY A 7 28.27 -16.27 -12.83
C GLY A 7 28.07 -17.21 -11.65
N VAL A 8 29.12 -17.34 -10.85
CA VAL A 8 29.39 -18.32 -9.80
C VAL A 8 28.37 -18.32 -8.65
N THR A 9 27.86 -19.49 -8.29
CA THR A 9 27.04 -19.73 -7.08
C THR A 9 27.95 -20.22 -5.94
N VAL A 10 28.05 -19.45 -4.86
CA VAL A 10 28.76 -19.87 -3.64
C VAL A 10 27.73 -20.44 -2.65
N LEU A 11 27.72 -21.77 -2.54
CA LEU A 11 27.02 -22.52 -1.49
C LEU A 11 27.88 -22.48 -0.22
N VAL A 12 27.43 -21.77 0.82
CA VAL A 12 27.99 -21.90 2.16
C VAL A 12 27.15 -22.92 2.92
N VAL A 13 27.70 -24.13 3.01
CA VAL A 13 27.24 -25.22 3.89
C VAL A 13 28.36 -25.50 4.87
N CYS A 14 28.09 -25.35 6.18
CA CYS A 14 28.79 -26.00 7.30
C CYS A 14 27.86 -25.90 8.52
N ALA A 15 27.09 -26.94 8.85
CA ALA A 15 27.47 -28.17 9.56
C ALA A 15 27.54 -27.99 11.10
N LEU A 16 26.53 -28.58 11.75
CA LEU A 16 26.40 -28.83 13.19
C LEU A 16 27.55 -29.73 13.69
N LEU A 17 28.10 -29.40 14.87
CA LEU A 17 28.86 -30.35 15.69
C LEU A 17 28.42 -30.26 17.16
N ALA A 18 28.26 -31.44 17.74
CA ALA A 18 27.63 -31.76 19.00
C ALA A 18 28.59 -31.71 20.21
N LEU A 19 27.95 -31.82 21.39
CA LEU A 19 28.42 -31.90 22.78
C LEU A 19 29.62 -32.86 23.03
N PRO A 20 30.29 -32.74 24.20
CA PRO A 20 29.97 -33.66 25.30
C PRO A 20 30.07 -33.05 26.72
N GLY A 21 29.36 -33.65 27.67
CA GLY A 21 29.52 -33.37 29.10
C GLY A 21 28.45 -34.04 29.96
N CYS A 22 28.64 -35.32 30.26
CA CYS A 22 27.81 -36.16 31.12
C CYS A 22 28.49 -36.36 32.48
N ALA A 23 27.74 -36.21 33.58
CA ALA A 23 27.90 -36.86 34.89
C ALA A 23 26.80 -36.28 35.80
N GLY A 24 25.98 -37.00 36.56
CA GLY A 24 25.89 -38.40 36.93
C GLY A 24 25.01 -38.47 38.20
N GLY A 25 24.37 -39.62 38.47
CA GLY A 25 23.81 -39.93 39.79
C GLY A 25 22.33 -40.30 39.80
N ASP A 26 22.05 -41.58 39.61
CA ASP A 26 20.75 -42.23 39.85
C ASP A 26 20.71 -42.72 41.31
N ALA A 27 19.63 -42.43 42.05
CA ALA A 27 19.10 -43.25 43.14
C ALA A 27 17.92 -42.56 43.85
N GLY A 28 16.79 -43.28 43.96
CA GLY A 28 15.88 -43.15 45.09
C GLY A 28 14.42 -42.85 44.75
N ALA A 29 13.66 -43.87 44.38
CA ALA A 29 12.20 -43.83 44.43
C ALA A 29 11.72 -43.91 45.89
N VAL A 30 10.90 -42.96 46.35
CA VAL A 30 9.93 -43.17 47.44
C VAL A 30 8.65 -42.40 47.12
N THR A 31 7.55 -43.11 47.23
CA THR A 31 6.17 -42.69 47.03
C THR A 31 5.65 -41.76 48.14
N THR A 32 4.61 -40.99 47.79
CA THR A 32 3.53 -40.41 48.61
C THR A 32 3.54 -38.88 48.77
N GLY A 33 2.36 -38.30 48.47
CA GLY A 33 1.86 -37.12 49.19
C GLY A 33 1.83 -35.82 48.41
N THR A 34 0.60 -35.32 48.24
CA THR A 34 0.19 -33.93 47.98
C THR A 34 0.37 -33.35 46.57
N ALA A 35 -0.76 -33.30 45.87
CA ALA A 35 -0.97 -32.42 44.72
C ALA A 35 -0.81 -30.96 45.14
N ASN A 36 0.31 -30.34 44.77
CA ASN A 36 0.41 -28.89 44.67
C ASN A 36 0.57 -28.55 43.19
N LYS A 37 -0.53 -28.06 42.58
CA LYS A 37 -0.54 -27.53 41.21
C LYS A 37 0.33 -26.27 41.20
N ALA A 38 1.60 -26.43 40.82
CA ALA A 38 2.50 -25.31 40.60
C ALA A 38 1.87 -24.41 39.52
N ALA A 39 1.59 -23.16 39.90
CA ALA A 39 1.10 -22.15 38.98
C ALA A 39 2.16 -21.91 37.90
N ALA A 40 1.77 -22.09 36.64
CA ALA A 40 2.62 -21.76 35.51
C ALA A 40 3.02 -20.27 35.59
N PRO A 41 4.28 -19.91 35.30
CA PRO A 41 4.70 -18.52 35.27
C PRO A 41 3.85 -17.74 34.24
N PRO A 42 3.48 -16.48 34.54
CA PRO A 42 2.67 -15.69 33.63
C PRO A 42 3.40 -15.53 32.29
N ALA A 43 2.67 -15.77 31.20
CA ALA A 43 3.19 -15.57 29.85
C ALA A 43 3.68 -14.12 29.69
N PRO A 44 4.80 -13.88 28.99
CA PRO A 44 5.31 -12.54 28.77
C PRO A 44 4.22 -11.68 28.13
N THR A 45 3.94 -10.53 28.74
CA THR A 45 3.01 -9.53 28.20
C THR A 45 3.43 -9.20 26.78
N ALA A 46 2.52 -9.38 25.82
CA ALA A 46 2.76 -9.03 24.44
C ALA A 46 3.21 -7.55 24.37
N PRO A 47 4.21 -7.22 23.52
CA PRO A 47 4.62 -5.83 23.33
C PRO A 47 3.39 -4.98 23.00
N PRO A 48 3.28 -3.76 23.55
CA PRO A 48 2.17 -2.89 23.22
C PRO A 48 2.13 -2.68 21.71
N THR A 49 1.00 -3.03 21.09
CA THR A 49 0.72 -2.73 19.68
C THR A 49 0.98 -1.24 19.46
N PRO A 50 1.86 -0.85 18.52
CA PRO A 50 2.14 0.56 18.25
C PRO A 50 0.82 1.30 18.01
N ALA A 51 0.56 2.34 18.80
CA ALA A 51 -0.61 3.17 18.59
C ALA A 51 -0.62 3.65 17.15
N ALA A 52 -1.69 3.33 16.41
CA ALA A 52 -1.83 3.74 15.01
C ALA A 52 -1.62 5.25 14.91
N ALA A 53 -0.57 5.67 14.20
CA ALA A 53 -0.22 7.07 14.06
C ALA A 53 -1.44 7.84 13.52
N LYS A 54 -1.97 8.79 14.30
CA LYS A 54 -3.08 9.64 13.84
C LYS A 54 -2.53 10.63 12.82
N SER A 55 -2.75 10.38 11.53
CA SER A 55 -2.44 11.36 10.49
C SER A 55 -3.62 12.31 10.28
N ALA A 56 -3.32 13.61 10.20
CA ALA A 56 -4.30 14.64 9.87
C ALA A 56 -4.92 14.43 8.47
N LEU A 57 -4.27 13.66 7.60
CA LEU A 57 -4.78 13.33 6.27
C LEU A 57 -5.91 12.30 6.30
N ALA A 58 -6.05 11.50 7.36
CA ALA A 58 -7.11 10.50 7.47
C ALA A 58 -8.51 11.12 7.38
N GLY A 59 -8.70 12.29 8.02
CA GLY A 59 -9.96 13.04 7.97
C GLY A 59 -10.21 13.77 6.65
N LEU A 60 -9.26 13.74 5.71
CA LEU A 60 -9.37 14.40 4.41
C LEU A 60 -9.69 13.42 3.28
N VAL A 61 -9.56 12.12 3.49
CA VAL A 61 -9.88 11.11 2.48
C VAL A 61 -11.38 10.83 2.45
N VAL A 62 -11.94 10.80 1.25
CA VAL A 62 -13.33 10.41 1.04
C VAL A 62 -13.45 8.89 1.03
N VAL A 63 -14.44 8.36 1.74
CA VAL A 63 -14.83 6.96 1.68
C VAL A 63 -16.33 6.91 1.40
N PRO A 64 -16.77 6.71 0.14
CA PRO A 64 -18.19 6.51 -0.14
C PRO A 64 -18.80 5.36 0.67
N ASN A 65 -20.07 5.53 1.02
CA ASN A 65 -20.86 4.52 1.74
C ASN A 65 -20.95 3.22 0.93
N GLY A 66 -21.00 2.10 1.64
CA GLY A 66 -21.12 0.75 1.05
C GLY A 66 -19.80 0.12 0.61
N TYR A 67 -18.70 0.87 0.59
CA TYR A 67 -17.38 0.31 0.28
C TYR A 67 -16.64 -0.12 1.54
N ALA A 68 -16.29 -1.39 1.59
CA ALA A 68 -15.57 -1.97 2.73
C ALA A 68 -14.06 -1.71 2.61
N ALA A 69 -13.36 -1.72 3.75
CA ALA A 69 -11.89 -1.80 3.74
C ALA A 69 -11.45 -3.09 3.06
N ASP A 70 -10.48 -3.00 2.15
CA ASP A 70 -9.85 -4.18 1.62
C ASP A 70 -8.84 -4.73 2.64
N ALA A 71 -9.06 -5.96 3.11
CA ALA A 71 -8.19 -6.61 4.10
C ALA A 71 -6.86 -7.08 3.51
N ARG A 72 -6.73 -7.16 2.18
CA ARG A 72 -5.52 -7.59 1.47
C ARG A 72 -4.53 -6.45 1.27
N GLU A 73 -4.98 -5.22 1.42
CA GLU A 73 -4.28 -4.02 1.02
C GLU A 73 -4.10 -3.05 2.19
N LEU A 74 -2.96 -2.37 2.22
CA LEU A 74 -2.62 -1.47 3.32
C LEU A 74 -3.44 -0.18 3.22
N SER A 75 -4.21 0.14 4.26
CA SER A 75 -4.82 1.46 4.46
C SER A 75 -4.24 2.11 5.70
N GLY A 76 -3.96 3.42 5.62
CA GLY A 76 -3.42 4.17 6.73
C GLY A 76 -2.38 5.22 6.32
N PRO A 77 -1.75 5.86 7.31
CA PRO A 77 -0.66 6.80 7.06
C PRO A 77 0.58 6.08 6.52
N PHE A 78 1.36 6.79 5.71
CA PHE A 78 2.65 6.32 5.24
C PHE A 78 3.70 7.43 5.27
N THR A 79 4.94 7.01 5.51
CA THR A 79 6.14 7.85 5.41
C THR A 79 6.86 7.57 4.09
N LEU A 80 7.94 8.28 3.82
CA LEU A 80 8.78 8.02 2.64
C LEU A 80 9.23 6.56 2.63
N GLN A 81 9.73 6.07 3.77
CA GLN A 81 10.27 4.71 3.85
C GLN A 81 9.18 3.65 3.67
N SER A 82 8.04 3.79 4.34
CA SER A 82 6.96 2.81 4.22
C SER A 82 6.35 2.82 2.82
N PHE A 83 6.21 3.99 2.18
CA PHE A 83 5.74 4.07 0.80
C PHE A 83 6.68 3.31 -0.15
N LEU A 84 7.98 3.57 -0.08
CA LEU A 84 8.96 2.93 -0.95
C LEU A 84 9.09 1.42 -0.69
N GLY A 85 8.91 0.98 0.56
CA GLY A 85 9.03 -0.43 0.93
C GLY A 85 7.77 -1.26 0.69
N THR A 86 6.58 -0.64 0.62
CA THR A 86 5.31 -1.38 0.61
C THR A 86 4.30 -0.96 -0.45
N LEU A 87 4.34 0.28 -0.95
CA LEU A 87 3.31 0.84 -1.83
C LEU A 87 3.81 1.17 -3.24
N SER A 88 5.11 1.43 -3.38
CA SER A 88 5.75 1.79 -4.65
C SER A 88 6.02 0.55 -5.50
N GLY A 89 5.64 0.63 -6.79
CA GLY A 89 6.03 -0.36 -7.80
C GLY A 89 7.42 -0.11 -8.40
N VAL A 90 7.98 1.09 -8.20
CA VAL A 90 9.26 1.55 -8.76
C VAL A 90 10.03 2.39 -7.71
N PRO A 91 10.59 1.74 -6.67
CA PRO A 91 11.06 2.46 -5.47
C PRO A 91 12.23 3.42 -5.72
N ALA A 92 13.08 3.18 -6.71
CA ALA A 92 14.22 4.04 -6.99
C ALA A 92 13.77 5.38 -7.59
N GLU A 93 12.88 5.31 -8.59
CA GLU A 93 12.30 6.46 -9.27
C GLU A 93 11.40 7.26 -8.33
N ASP A 94 10.54 6.58 -7.57
CA ASP A 94 9.63 7.21 -6.62
C ASP A 94 10.37 7.90 -5.48
N ARG A 95 11.52 7.37 -5.05
CA ARG A 95 12.36 8.03 -4.05
C ARG A 95 12.80 9.40 -4.53
N ALA A 96 13.31 9.49 -5.76
CA ALA A 96 13.76 10.75 -6.33
C ALA A 96 12.62 11.76 -6.43
N LEU A 97 11.44 11.31 -6.88
CA LEU A 97 10.25 12.17 -6.98
C LEU A 97 9.80 12.70 -5.61
N LEU A 98 9.70 11.83 -4.60
CA LEU A 98 9.23 12.20 -3.27
C LEU A 98 10.21 13.11 -2.53
N LEU A 99 11.52 12.87 -2.65
CA LEU A 99 12.54 13.75 -2.10
C LEU A 99 12.50 15.13 -2.76
N ASN A 100 12.43 15.17 -4.10
CA ASN A 100 12.31 16.41 -4.85
C ASN A 100 11.04 17.19 -4.49
N ALA A 101 9.95 16.49 -4.16
CA ALA A 101 8.69 17.09 -3.72
C ALA A 101 8.71 17.61 -2.27
N SER A 102 9.80 17.39 -1.52
CA SER A 102 9.85 17.64 -0.07
C SER A 102 8.67 16.97 0.64
N PHE A 103 8.44 15.69 0.31
CA PHE A 103 7.36 14.89 0.87
C PHE A 103 7.48 14.78 2.40
N LYS A 104 6.36 14.98 3.10
CA LYS A 104 6.31 15.00 4.58
C LYS A 104 5.60 13.77 5.15
N GLU A 105 4.37 13.55 4.71
CA GLU A 105 3.52 12.44 5.11
C GLU A 105 2.53 12.15 3.99
N GLY A 106 2.01 10.94 3.98
CA GLY A 106 0.93 10.56 3.10
C GLY A 106 -0.07 9.67 3.80
N TYR A 107 -1.19 9.44 3.13
CA TYR A 107 -2.24 8.57 3.62
C TYR A 107 -2.90 7.86 2.45
N GLN A 108 -3.16 6.57 2.62
CA GLN A 108 -3.83 5.71 1.65
C GLN A 108 -5.12 5.16 2.25
N ALA A 109 -6.21 5.24 1.51
CA ALA A 109 -7.39 4.41 1.76
C ALA A 109 -7.60 3.48 0.58
N VAL A 110 -7.67 2.18 0.85
CA VAL A 110 -8.05 1.15 -0.11
C VAL A 110 -9.40 0.58 0.30
N ARG A 111 -10.27 0.48 -0.69
CA ARG A 111 -11.65 0.11 -0.49
C ARG A 111 -12.11 -0.77 -1.65
N VAL A 112 -12.95 -1.72 -1.33
CA VAL A 112 -13.51 -2.68 -2.28
C VAL A 112 -15.01 -2.46 -2.41
N SER A 113 -15.53 -2.60 -3.63
CA SER A 113 -16.96 -2.52 -3.93
C SER A 113 -17.75 -3.66 -3.24
N PRO A 114 -19.08 -3.48 -3.04
CA PRO A 114 -19.91 -4.51 -2.42
C PRO A 114 -19.86 -5.87 -3.13
N ASP A 115 -19.78 -5.87 -4.46
CA ASP A 115 -19.66 -7.05 -5.32
C ASP A 115 -18.24 -7.65 -5.33
N ARG A 116 -17.27 -6.99 -4.69
CA ARG A 116 -15.85 -7.36 -4.63
C ARG A 116 -15.11 -7.42 -5.96
N GLU A 117 -15.69 -6.86 -7.02
CA GLU A 117 -15.05 -6.84 -8.34
C GLU A 117 -14.09 -5.67 -8.51
N LYS A 118 -14.33 -4.56 -7.82
CA LYS A 118 -13.60 -3.31 -7.99
C LYS A 118 -12.94 -2.88 -6.70
N GLN A 119 -11.71 -2.45 -6.82
CA GLN A 119 -10.95 -1.79 -5.76
C GLN A 119 -10.73 -0.35 -6.17
N TYR A 120 -10.96 0.59 -5.26
CA TYR A 120 -10.42 1.94 -5.41
C TYR A 120 -9.40 2.24 -4.33
N THR A 121 -8.43 3.05 -4.71
CA THR A 121 -7.37 3.56 -3.86
C THR A 121 -7.37 5.08 -3.96
N ILE A 122 -7.45 5.76 -2.82
CA ILE A 122 -7.20 7.20 -2.72
C ILE A 122 -5.92 7.38 -1.92
N ARG A 123 -4.93 8.01 -2.53
CA ARG A 123 -3.65 8.37 -1.93
C ARG A 123 -3.52 9.88 -1.86
N LEU A 124 -3.23 10.39 -0.67
CA LEU A 124 -2.88 11.78 -0.44
C LEU A 124 -1.38 11.88 -0.13
N PHE A 125 -0.70 12.83 -0.77
CA PHE A 125 0.69 13.15 -0.51
C PHE A 125 0.81 14.61 -0.08
N ARG A 126 1.36 14.85 1.12
CA ARG A 126 1.69 16.19 1.59
C ARG A 126 3.11 16.56 1.17
N THR A 127 3.22 17.63 0.39
CA THR A 127 4.50 18.14 -0.13
C THR A 127 4.88 19.47 0.51
N GLY A 128 6.06 19.97 0.16
CA GLY A 128 6.55 21.26 0.66
C GLY A 128 5.74 22.46 0.15
N SER A 129 5.14 22.38 -1.05
CA SER A 129 4.40 23.49 -1.66
C SER A 129 3.49 23.03 -2.80
N LYS A 130 2.62 23.92 -3.30
CA LYS A 130 1.78 23.65 -4.48
C LYS A 130 2.60 23.26 -5.71
N ARG A 131 3.69 23.98 -5.98
CA ARG A 131 4.59 23.67 -7.10
C ARG A 131 5.18 22.27 -6.96
N LYS A 132 5.66 21.91 -5.76
CA LYS A 132 6.18 20.57 -5.48
C LYS A 132 5.13 19.47 -5.65
N ALA A 133 3.87 19.72 -5.27
CA ALA A 133 2.78 18.78 -5.54
C ALA A 133 2.47 18.63 -7.04
N GLN A 134 2.57 19.72 -7.82
CA GLN A 134 2.42 19.67 -9.27
C GLN A 134 3.56 18.90 -9.95
N ASP A 135 4.81 19.13 -9.51
CA ASP A 135 5.99 18.41 -9.99
C ASP A 135 5.88 16.91 -9.67
N LEU A 136 5.49 16.56 -8.43
CA LEU A 136 5.26 15.17 -8.02
C LEU A 136 4.19 14.49 -8.88
N ARG A 137 3.07 15.18 -9.14
CA ARG A 137 2.00 14.68 -10.01
C ARG A 137 2.50 14.40 -11.42
N ALA A 138 3.31 15.30 -11.98
CA ALA A 138 3.89 15.13 -13.31
C ALA A 138 4.88 13.96 -13.34
N GLY A 139 5.69 13.81 -12.28
CA GLY A 139 6.62 12.70 -12.10
C GLY A 139 5.92 11.35 -12.11
N PHE A 140 4.94 11.14 -11.22
CA PHE A 140 4.16 9.89 -11.22
C PHE A 140 3.47 9.65 -12.55
N ARG A 141 2.95 10.71 -13.18
CA ARG A 141 2.30 10.58 -14.49
C ARG A 141 3.25 10.09 -15.59
N SER A 142 4.53 10.44 -15.53
CA SER A 142 5.52 10.01 -16.52
C SER A 142 5.88 8.53 -16.43
N GLN A 143 5.57 7.89 -15.31
CA GLN A 143 5.78 6.46 -15.09
C GLN A 143 4.58 5.61 -15.56
N ASP A 144 3.42 6.23 -15.82
CA ASP A 144 2.18 5.53 -16.18
C ASP A 144 2.04 5.33 -17.69
N ASN A 145 1.68 4.10 -18.09
CA ASN A 145 1.38 3.74 -19.49
C ASN A 145 -0.14 3.74 -19.76
N PHE A 146 -0.76 4.93 -19.81
CA PHE A 146 -2.19 5.04 -20.14
C PHE A 146 -2.46 5.01 -21.64
N THR A 147 -3.45 4.24 -22.07
CA THR A 147 -3.90 4.15 -23.47
C THR A 147 -4.96 5.19 -23.82
N GLY A 148 -5.55 5.85 -22.82
CA GLY A 148 -6.54 6.91 -23.04
C GLY A 148 -6.68 7.89 -21.88
N LYS A 149 -7.47 8.94 -22.10
CA LYS A 149 -7.84 9.96 -21.11
C LYS A 149 -9.37 10.09 -21.04
N TYR A 150 -9.88 10.72 -19.98
CA TYR A 150 -11.31 11.01 -19.79
C TYR A 150 -11.50 12.35 -19.04
N GLY A 151 -12.71 12.92 -19.07
CA GLY A 151 -12.99 14.19 -18.39
C GLY A 151 -13.44 14.00 -16.94
N VAL A 152 -13.06 14.91 -16.06
CA VAL A 152 -13.61 15.01 -14.69
C VAL A 152 -14.13 16.44 -14.51
N PRO A 153 -15.41 16.70 -14.79
CA PRO A 153 -15.99 18.04 -14.66
C PRO A 153 -15.90 18.55 -13.23
N GLY A 154 -15.65 19.86 -13.06
CA GLY A 154 -15.62 20.51 -11.76
C GLY A 154 -14.35 20.30 -10.92
N VAL A 155 -13.32 19.62 -11.46
CA VAL A 155 -12.01 19.48 -10.81
C VAL A 155 -10.93 20.14 -11.67
N PRO A 156 -10.42 21.33 -11.28
CA PRO A 156 -9.41 22.06 -12.04
C PRO A 156 -8.10 21.27 -12.20
N ASP A 157 -7.46 21.43 -13.35
CA ASP A 157 -6.15 20.86 -13.69
C ASP A 157 -5.99 19.35 -13.47
N VAL A 158 -7.09 18.59 -13.36
CA VAL A 158 -7.05 17.15 -13.15
C VAL A 158 -6.37 16.44 -14.33
N ARG A 159 -5.48 15.50 -13.99
CA ARG A 159 -4.83 14.61 -14.97
C ARG A 159 -5.45 13.24 -14.86
N THR A 160 -6.02 12.76 -15.96
CA THR A 160 -6.76 11.49 -16.01
C THR A 160 -6.08 10.50 -16.95
N GLY A 161 -6.21 9.21 -16.66
CA GLY A 161 -5.67 8.15 -17.49
C GLY A 161 -6.50 6.89 -17.35
N ARG A 162 -6.61 6.11 -18.42
CA ARG A 162 -7.18 4.77 -18.37
C ARG A 162 -6.34 3.79 -19.17
N ARG A 163 -6.33 2.52 -18.73
CA ARG A 163 -5.68 1.42 -19.45
C ARG A 163 -6.38 0.09 -19.15
N VAL A 164 -6.22 -0.85 -20.07
CA VAL A 164 -6.49 -2.27 -19.85
C VAL A 164 -5.23 -3.02 -20.27
N GLY A 165 -4.80 -3.99 -19.47
CA GLY A 165 -3.64 -4.79 -19.81
C GLY A 165 -3.30 -5.83 -18.74
N PRO A 166 -2.27 -6.67 -18.99
CA PRO A 166 -1.81 -7.66 -18.02
C PRO A 166 -1.47 -7.02 -16.67
N ASN A 167 -1.84 -7.68 -15.56
CA ASN A 167 -1.54 -7.21 -14.20
C ASN A 167 -0.28 -7.86 -13.59
N GLY A 168 0.39 -8.74 -14.34
CA GLY A 168 1.58 -9.48 -13.89
C GLY A 168 1.28 -10.87 -13.30
N VAL A 169 0.01 -11.22 -13.10
CA VAL A 169 -0.45 -12.56 -12.74
C VAL A 169 -0.79 -13.33 -14.03
N PRO A 170 -0.40 -14.62 -14.15
CA PRO A 170 -0.75 -15.44 -15.31
C PRO A 170 -2.25 -15.46 -15.56
N ASP A 171 -2.65 -15.36 -16.83
CA ASP A 171 -4.05 -15.39 -17.28
C ASP A 171 -4.98 -14.28 -16.73
N GLU A 172 -4.43 -13.29 -16.04
CA GLU A 172 -5.16 -12.13 -15.53
C GLU A 172 -4.78 -10.81 -16.22
N ALA A 173 -5.80 -9.97 -16.35
CA ALA A 173 -5.69 -8.60 -16.78
C ALA A 173 -6.32 -7.68 -15.74
N GLU A 174 -6.00 -6.39 -15.86
CA GLU A 174 -6.62 -5.34 -15.10
C GLU A 174 -7.11 -4.21 -16.01
N ALA A 175 -8.25 -3.65 -15.62
CA ALA A 175 -8.73 -2.37 -16.10
C ALA A 175 -8.50 -1.32 -15.01
N VAL A 176 -7.82 -0.23 -15.38
CA VAL A 176 -7.44 0.85 -14.46
C VAL A 176 -7.94 2.18 -14.99
N ALA A 177 -8.65 2.93 -14.14
CA ALA A 177 -8.98 4.34 -14.33
C ALA A 177 -8.33 5.16 -13.21
N GLN A 178 -7.59 6.21 -13.57
CA GLN A 178 -6.86 7.04 -12.62
C GLN A 178 -7.15 8.52 -12.84
N ALA A 179 -7.30 9.25 -11.73
CA ALA A 179 -7.36 10.70 -11.69
C ALA A 179 -6.34 11.23 -10.67
N ALA A 180 -5.64 12.31 -11.00
CA ALA A 180 -4.72 12.99 -10.10
C ALA A 180 -4.86 14.51 -10.19
N PHE A 181 -4.96 15.18 -9.04
CA PHE A 181 -5.08 16.64 -8.97
C PHE A 181 -4.38 17.19 -7.72
N VAL A 182 -4.16 18.51 -7.70
CA VAL A 182 -3.43 19.20 -6.64
C VAL A 182 -4.33 20.25 -5.99
N THR A 183 -4.39 20.24 -4.65
CA THR A 183 -5.08 21.25 -3.84
C THR A 183 -4.13 21.75 -2.76
N GLY A 184 -3.74 23.03 -2.81
CA GLY A 184 -2.70 23.55 -1.93
C GLY A 184 -1.38 22.80 -2.11
N ASN A 185 -0.80 22.27 -1.02
CA ASN A 185 0.38 21.40 -1.03
C ASN A 185 0.04 19.90 -0.97
N LEU A 186 -1.20 19.52 -1.30
CA LEU A 186 -1.63 18.13 -1.36
C LEU A 186 -1.76 17.67 -2.81
N LEU A 187 -1.15 16.53 -3.12
CA LEU A 187 -1.47 15.76 -4.31
C LEU A 187 -2.46 14.65 -3.91
N ALA A 188 -3.60 14.61 -4.59
CA ALA A 188 -4.53 13.49 -4.52
C ALA A 188 -4.36 12.61 -5.77
N GLN A 189 -4.16 11.32 -5.56
CA GLN A 189 -4.13 10.29 -6.61
C GLN A 189 -5.22 9.27 -6.32
N ILE A 190 -6.06 9.03 -7.31
CA ILE A 190 -7.22 8.14 -7.23
C ILE A 190 -7.07 7.10 -8.31
N THR A 191 -7.09 5.84 -7.94
CA THR A 191 -6.99 4.71 -8.85
C THR A 191 -8.16 3.78 -8.60
N VAL A 192 -8.96 3.51 -9.63
CA VAL A 192 -9.98 2.47 -9.63
C VAL A 192 -9.46 1.33 -10.49
N ARG A 193 -9.42 0.14 -9.91
CA ARG A 193 -8.89 -1.09 -10.51
C ARG A 193 -9.96 -2.17 -10.47
N GLN A 194 -10.10 -2.86 -11.59
CA GLN A 194 -10.85 -4.11 -11.69
C GLN A 194 -9.91 -5.16 -12.28
N THR A 195 -9.83 -6.32 -11.64
CA THR A 195 -9.03 -7.46 -12.11
C THR A 195 -9.95 -8.56 -12.60
N GLY A 196 -9.50 -9.32 -13.59
CA GLY A 196 -10.24 -10.46 -14.11
C GLY A 196 -9.45 -11.22 -15.18
N PRO A 197 -10.01 -12.26 -15.78
CA PRO A 197 -9.31 -13.05 -16.80
C PRO A 197 -8.98 -12.21 -18.04
N ILE A 198 -7.87 -12.51 -18.72
CA ILE A 198 -7.41 -11.80 -19.95
C ILE A 198 -8.47 -11.84 -21.06
N ALA A 199 -9.21 -12.95 -21.19
CA ALA A 199 -10.29 -13.09 -22.17
C ALA A 199 -11.58 -12.34 -21.75
N GLY A 200 -11.61 -11.76 -20.55
CA GLY A 200 -12.76 -11.02 -20.02
C GLY A 200 -12.91 -9.64 -20.66
N ASN A 201 -14.15 -9.16 -20.73
CA ASN A 201 -14.45 -7.79 -21.18
C ASN A 201 -14.25 -6.77 -20.04
N LEU A 202 -13.00 -6.61 -19.60
CA LEU A 202 -12.65 -5.63 -18.57
C LEU A 202 -12.72 -4.21 -19.13
N GLN A 203 -13.41 -3.32 -18.42
CA GLN A 203 -13.58 -1.92 -18.80
C GLN A 203 -13.16 -0.98 -17.66
N PRO A 204 -12.30 0.03 -17.93
CA PRO A 204 -11.92 0.99 -16.91
C PRO A 204 -13.12 1.79 -16.41
N ASP A 205 -13.39 1.74 -15.10
CA ASP A 205 -14.52 2.47 -14.51
C ASP A 205 -14.19 3.96 -14.31
N THR A 206 -14.28 4.71 -15.42
CA THR A 206 -14.05 6.17 -15.41
C THR A 206 -15.15 6.93 -14.68
N THR A 207 -16.35 6.35 -14.56
CA THR A 207 -17.49 6.97 -13.87
C THR A 207 -17.23 7.01 -12.37
N LEU A 208 -16.83 5.88 -11.77
CA LEU A 208 -16.46 5.82 -10.36
C LEU A 208 -15.24 6.71 -10.08
N ALA A 209 -14.20 6.65 -10.93
CA ALA A 209 -13.01 7.48 -10.75
C ALA A 209 -13.34 8.98 -10.83
N THR A 210 -14.29 9.38 -11.69
CA THR A 210 -14.78 10.76 -11.80
C THR A 210 -15.54 11.18 -10.53
N ALA A 211 -16.46 10.36 -10.05
CA ALA A 211 -17.22 10.64 -8.83
C ALA A 211 -16.31 10.77 -7.60
N LEU A 212 -15.36 9.86 -7.44
CA LEU A 212 -14.36 9.91 -6.37
C LEU A 212 -13.50 11.17 -6.47
N ALA A 213 -13.04 11.55 -7.67
CA ALA A 213 -12.26 12.78 -7.86
C ALA A 213 -13.04 14.04 -7.50
N GLN A 214 -14.32 14.12 -7.90
CA GLN A 214 -15.18 15.25 -7.53
C GLN A 214 -15.42 15.33 -6.02
N GLN A 215 -15.74 14.20 -5.38
CA GLN A 215 -15.95 14.15 -3.93
C GLN A 215 -14.66 14.51 -3.18
N GLN A 216 -13.52 13.94 -3.59
CA GLN A 216 -12.23 14.21 -2.98
C GLN A 216 -11.81 15.68 -3.16
N TYR A 217 -12.04 16.27 -4.33
CA TYR A 217 -11.75 17.68 -4.56
C TYR A 217 -12.61 18.58 -3.67
N LYS A 218 -13.92 18.31 -3.56
CA LYS A 218 -14.80 19.03 -2.64
C LYS A 218 -14.32 18.92 -1.20
N ARG A 219 -13.95 17.71 -0.74
CA ARG A 219 -13.43 17.48 0.61
C ARG A 219 -12.15 18.28 0.91
N LEU A 220 -11.24 18.40 -0.07
CA LEU A 220 -9.98 19.13 0.10
C LEU A 220 -10.11 20.65 -0.03
N THR A 221 -11.20 21.15 -0.60
CA THR A 221 -11.43 22.59 -0.81
C THR A 221 -12.44 23.20 0.14
N THR A 222 -13.22 22.37 0.84
CA THR A 222 -14.11 22.83 1.92
C THR A 222 -13.25 23.33 3.07
N LYS A 223 -13.31 24.63 3.37
CA LYS A 223 -12.63 25.19 4.54
C LYS A 223 -13.16 24.48 5.79
N PRO A 224 -12.31 24.02 6.72
CA PRO A 224 -12.79 23.60 8.02
C PRO A 224 -13.46 24.81 8.69
N SER A 225 -14.71 24.66 9.10
CA SER A 225 -15.34 25.61 10.03
C SER A 225 -14.50 25.59 11.31
N SER A 226 -13.83 26.70 11.58
CA SER A 226 -13.09 26.97 12.83
C SER A 226 -14.00 26.93 14.03
#